data_AF-A0A9E2J906-F1
#
_entry.id   AF-A0A9E2J906-F1
#
_cell.length_a   1.000
_cell.length_b   1.000
_cell.length_c   1.000
_cell.angle_alpha   90.00
_cell.angle_beta   90.00
_cell.angle_gamma   90.00
#
_symmetry.space_group_name_H-M   'P 1'
#
loop_
_entity.id
_entity.type
_entity.pdbx_description
1 polymer ?
#
loop_
_entity_poly.entity_id
_entity_poly.type
_entity_poly.pdbx_seq_one_letter_code
_entity_poly.pdbx_strand_id
1 'polypeptide(L)'
;LGKMQGIFLEAWSGGARTRDGSLRYPRRLVTLQGALATEKDLLVQPVGLSYSALPEDLSLSQRAGALSWINGLPYFRNWLRSPHRPIRAFVRALSGLYGRAYISFCRPKLLSELNELWSQDAGGLHKDEFVALDSMKEIARAKKVMASHLAARGLIRARGRGGDLTAATRAELEAVTEYHRRNFGCDPDLEDFIIDHDLEEVVADGLAMLARRKVVGHARSGRLPKVLAENGLQYFATHADRRLYSPSAKENIVVVGAGAWGYGLACLVGNRTLEDKRYLNSSLTLYDPREEIVESIADTRTHPVDFPEIRLPKNVFMTQDCKAAFRKATEVIVATRSDLFEKEVGRLLEESQQPVSLIIATRGFDQASHRLPIQIARDKLEARGRNDITLFVLSGPVTPAKLVEARGGDLVLAGPPAAANALANLFWSPGFSVYVCDDPVGVQLAGTMAEVYSLLGTYLLRTKEMSGRGQVGSFLRETSEETMKLALALGGRRETFLPDNPAWAAEYVAAGLGGPGANFGRRAGGRLRRAKLSARDFLENQPEDFEQTAYRLIGYTGIRSAWLTAKKFGLDLPRLAQAHDIFWEDAS
;
A
#
# COMPACT_ATOMS: atom_id res chain seq x y z
N LEU A 1 -7.64 14.48 47.64
CA LEU A 1 -7.47 14.06 46.23
C LEU A 1 -6.00 13.93 45.78
N GLY A 2 -5.00 13.96 46.69
CA GLY A 2 -3.58 14.11 46.32
C GLY A 2 -2.69 12.85 46.38
N LYS A 3 -3.15 11.68 45.92
CA LYS A 3 -2.32 10.44 45.90
C LYS A 3 -2.42 9.60 44.62
N MET A 4 -2.97 10.14 43.53
CA MET A 4 -2.92 9.47 42.22
C MET A 4 -1.73 10.04 41.43
N GLN A 5 -0.72 9.22 41.18
CA GLN A 5 0.30 9.50 40.19
C GLN A 5 -0.23 9.05 38.83
N GLY A 6 -0.45 9.98 37.90
CA GLY A 6 -0.84 9.68 36.54
C GLY A 6 0.38 9.62 35.64
N ILE A 7 0.53 8.55 34.87
CA ILE A 7 1.52 8.46 33.79
C ILE A 7 0.76 8.67 32.48
N PHE A 8 1.04 9.78 31.79
CA PHE A 8 0.52 10.00 30.45
C PHE A 8 1.37 9.22 29.46
N LEU A 9 0.83 8.12 28.98
CA LEU A 9 1.45 7.31 27.95
C LEU A 9 0.95 7.79 26.59
N GLU A 10 1.78 8.58 25.92
CA GLU A 10 1.55 8.84 24.51
C GLU A 10 1.83 7.55 23.74
N ALA A 11 0.83 7.02 23.04
CA ALA A 11 1.01 5.79 22.26
C ALA A 11 2.04 5.98 21.13
N TRP A 12 2.35 7.23 20.77
CA TRP A 12 3.34 7.64 19.79
C TRP A 12 3.56 9.16 19.92
N SER A 13 4.69 9.72 19.48
CA SER A 13 5.05 11.16 19.57
C SER A 13 4.24 12.09 18.63
N GLY A 14 3.02 11.69 18.27
CA GLY A 14 2.09 12.42 17.41
C GLY A 14 0.67 11.84 17.49
N GLY A 15 0.34 11.14 18.57
CA GLY A 15 -0.96 10.48 18.77
C GLY A 15 -1.17 9.17 17.99
N ALA A 16 -2.36 8.56 18.13
CA ALA A 16 -2.74 7.32 17.47
C ALA A 16 -2.94 7.46 15.93
N ARG A 17 -2.68 8.65 15.37
CA ARG A 17 -2.80 8.98 13.96
C ARG A 17 -1.56 9.72 13.46
N THR A 18 -1.14 9.40 12.24
CA THR A 18 -0.14 10.18 11.50
C THR A 18 -0.69 11.56 11.11
N ARG A 19 0.21 12.50 10.76
CA ARG A 19 -0.12 13.84 10.20
C ARG A 19 -0.98 13.79 8.92
N ASP A 20 -1.18 12.61 8.34
CA ASP A 20 -2.03 12.37 7.16
C ASP A 20 -3.39 11.71 7.50
N GLY A 21 -3.66 11.45 8.78
CA GLY A 21 -4.93 10.94 9.30
C GLY A 21 -5.08 9.42 9.31
N SER A 22 -4.07 8.65 8.88
CA SER A 22 -4.07 7.18 8.99
C SER A 22 -3.88 6.72 10.44
N LEU A 23 -4.54 5.63 10.84
CA LEU A 23 -4.40 5.06 12.18
C LEU A 23 -3.11 4.23 12.25
N ARG A 24 -2.31 4.40 13.29
CA ARG A 24 -1.13 3.55 13.51
C ARG A 24 -1.53 2.30 14.30
N TYR A 25 -1.00 1.13 13.93
CA TYR A 25 -0.93 0.02 14.90
C TYR A 25 -0.04 0.48 16.08
N PRO A 26 -0.41 0.21 17.35
CA PRO A 26 0.37 0.68 18.47
C PRO A 26 1.77 0.05 18.40
N ARG A 27 2.81 0.88 18.27
CA ARG A 27 4.20 0.44 18.45
C ARG A 27 4.31 -0.09 19.88
N ARG A 28 5.09 -1.15 20.13
CA ARG A 28 5.31 -1.66 21.50
C ARG A 28 5.60 -0.52 22.47
N LEU A 29 4.66 -0.28 23.38
CA LEU A 29 4.75 0.78 24.36
C LEU A 29 5.67 0.29 25.47
N VAL A 30 6.98 0.46 25.30
CA VAL A 30 7.99 0.10 26.32
C VAL A 30 7.62 0.72 27.68
N THR A 31 7.08 1.94 27.66
CA THR A 31 6.60 2.64 28.85
C THR A 31 5.36 2.00 29.49
N LEU A 32 4.49 1.35 28.69
CA LEU A 32 3.38 0.56 29.19
C LEU A 32 3.89 -0.69 29.91
N GLN A 33 5.00 -1.32 29.47
CA GLN A 33 5.56 -2.49 30.17
C GLN A 33 5.98 -2.18 31.61
N GLY A 34 6.58 -1.01 31.85
CA GLY A 34 6.92 -0.55 33.20
C GLY A 34 5.68 -0.34 34.07
N ALA A 35 4.60 0.20 33.49
CA ALA A 35 3.31 0.32 34.17
C ALA A 35 2.66 -1.05 34.42
N LEU A 36 2.74 -1.98 33.47
CA LEU A 36 2.18 -3.34 33.59
C LEU A 36 2.89 -4.21 34.63
N ALA A 37 4.12 -3.84 35.03
CA ALA A 37 4.93 -4.54 36.03
C ALA A 37 4.66 -4.09 37.48
N THR A 38 3.78 -3.10 37.71
CA THR A 38 3.49 -2.62 39.06
C THR A 38 2.58 -3.57 39.83
N GLU A 39 2.83 -3.76 41.13
CA GLU A 39 1.99 -4.59 42.01
C GLU A 39 0.60 -3.97 42.29
N LYS A 40 0.45 -2.65 42.07
CA LYS A 40 -0.82 -1.96 42.25
C LYS A 40 -1.64 -2.04 40.98
N ASP A 41 -2.95 -2.23 41.13
CA ASP A 41 -3.86 -2.17 40.00
C ASP A 41 -3.91 -0.74 39.43
N LEU A 42 -3.93 -0.64 38.11
CA LEU A 42 -3.86 0.62 37.39
C LEU A 42 -5.19 0.91 36.71
N LEU A 43 -5.59 2.18 36.71
CA LEU A 43 -6.71 2.63 35.91
C LEU A 43 -6.19 3.03 34.52
N VAL A 44 -6.59 2.29 33.50
CA VAL A 44 -6.35 2.65 32.11
C VAL A 44 -7.53 3.49 31.64
N GLN A 45 -7.27 4.77 31.36
CA GLN A 45 -8.26 5.73 30.90
C GLN A 45 -7.94 6.12 29.44
N PRO A 46 -8.62 5.53 28.44
CA PRO A 46 -8.48 5.98 27.07
C PRO A 46 -9.09 7.39 26.93
N VAL A 47 -8.36 8.29 26.27
CA VAL A 47 -8.80 9.68 26.04
C VAL A 47 -8.78 9.96 24.54
N GLY A 48 -9.96 10.27 23.99
CA GLY A 48 -10.12 10.68 22.61
C GLY A 48 -10.08 12.20 22.49
N LEU A 49 -9.32 12.71 21.54
CA LEU A 49 -9.30 14.14 21.19
C LEU A 49 -9.87 14.31 19.78
N SER A 50 -10.88 15.17 19.64
CA SER A 50 -11.54 15.43 18.36
C SER A 50 -11.57 16.93 18.09
N TYR A 51 -11.18 17.32 16.88
CA TYR A 51 -11.07 18.72 16.49
C TYR A 51 -11.71 18.94 15.14
N SER A 52 -12.38 20.07 14.98
CA SER A 52 -12.93 20.49 13.69
C SER A 52 -11.86 21.06 12.76
N ALA A 53 -10.71 21.48 13.30
CA ALA A 53 -9.50 21.87 12.57
C ALA A 53 -8.23 21.55 13.39
N LEU A 54 -7.20 20.93 12.80
CA LEU A 54 -5.88 20.86 13.43
C LEU A 54 -4.90 21.88 12.82
N PRO A 55 -4.03 22.51 13.63
CA PRO A 55 -3.01 23.44 13.16
C PRO A 55 -1.95 22.79 12.29
N GLU A 56 -1.62 21.53 12.54
CA GLU A 56 -0.62 20.76 11.79
C GLU A 56 -1.04 20.53 10.33
N ASP A 57 -2.35 20.56 10.05
CA ASP A 57 -2.89 20.36 8.70
C ASP A 57 -2.79 21.63 7.83
N LEU A 58 -2.42 22.77 8.40
CA LEU A 58 -2.27 24.02 7.64
C LEU A 58 -1.16 23.91 6.58
N SER A 59 -0.19 23.02 6.78
CA SER A 59 0.79 22.66 5.75
C SER A 59 0.17 21.91 4.56
N LEU A 60 -1.02 21.32 4.72
CA LEU A 60 -1.78 20.63 3.66
C LEU A 60 -2.71 21.58 2.89
N SER A 61 -2.73 22.88 3.24
CA SER A 61 -3.50 23.91 2.55
C SER A 61 -2.73 24.54 1.38
N GLN A 62 -3.45 25.17 0.45
CA GLN A 62 -2.84 25.81 -0.74
C GLN A 62 -1.87 26.96 -0.40
N ARG A 63 -1.91 27.48 0.84
CA ARG A 63 -1.05 28.57 1.33
C ARG A 63 -0.21 28.11 2.53
N ALA A 64 0.43 26.97 2.39
CA ALA A 64 1.43 26.49 3.34
C ALA A 64 2.63 27.46 3.38
N GLY A 65 3.07 27.83 4.58
CA GLY A 65 4.16 28.76 4.83
C GLY A 65 4.45 28.86 6.33
N ALA A 66 5.55 29.52 6.71
CA ALA A 66 5.98 29.64 8.12
C ALA A 66 4.93 30.30 9.04
N LEU A 67 4.02 31.09 8.47
CA LEU A 67 2.90 31.74 9.14
C LEU A 67 1.55 31.06 8.81
N SER A 68 1.54 29.84 8.29
CA SER A 68 0.29 29.16 7.93
C SER A 68 -0.61 28.88 9.14
N TRP A 69 -0.04 28.70 10.33
CA TRP A 69 -0.78 28.51 11.59
C TRP A 69 -1.63 29.73 12.00
N ILE A 70 -1.33 30.93 11.51
CA ILE A 70 -2.17 32.14 11.70
C ILE A 70 -3.23 32.33 10.59
N ASN A 71 -3.17 31.56 9.50
CA ASN A 71 -4.16 31.67 8.43
C ASN A 71 -5.55 31.22 8.89
N GLY A 72 -6.55 32.07 8.63
CA GLY A 72 -7.92 31.83 9.07
C GLY A 72 -8.20 32.22 10.52
N LEU A 73 -7.18 32.62 11.29
CA LEU A 73 -7.40 33.25 12.59
C LEU A 73 -7.91 34.68 12.38
N PRO A 74 -8.92 35.14 13.15
CA PRO A 74 -9.46 36.49 13.01
C PRO A 74 -8.53 37.54 13.64
N TYR A 75 -7.20 37.38 13.54
CA TYR A 75 -6.22 38.26 14.20
C TYR A 75 -6.41 39.72 13.80
N PHE A 76 -6.45 40.02 12.50
CA PHE A 76 -6.66 41.38 12.00
C PHE A 76 -8.02 41.95 12.43
N ARG A 77 -9.09 41.12 12.40
CA ARG A 77 -10.44 41.52 12.83
C ARG A 77 -10.52 41.76 14.34
N ASN A 78 -9.82 40.97 15.15
CA ASN A 78 -9.75 41.11 16.61
C ASN A 78 -8.84 42.27 17.01
N TRP A 79 -7.78 42.53 16.24
CA TRP A 79 -6.91 43.69 16.41
C TRP A 79 -7.67 44.98 16.09
N LEU A 80 -8.43 45.04 14.98
CA LEU A 80 -9.34 46.16 14.68
C LEU A 80 -10.36 46.43 15.80
N ARG A 81 -10.82 45.38 16.51
CA ARG A 81 -11.73 45.50 17.66
C ARG A 81 -11.04 45.94 18.95
N SER A 82 -9.71 45.90 19.04
CA SER A 82 -8.95 46.23 20.25
C SER A 82 -7.51 46.67 19.90
N PRO A 83 -7.32 47.78 19.15
CA PRO A 83 -6.02 48.16 18.60
C PRO A 83 -4.99 48.46 19.70
N HIS A 84 -5.45 48.91 20.86
CA HIS A 84 -4.60 49.21 22.03
C HIS A 84 -4.22 47.99 22.87
N ARG A 85 -4.66 46.77 22.51
CA ARG A 85 -4.36 45.53 23.26
C ARG A 85 -3.94 44.39 22.31
N PRO A 86 -2.79 44.50 21.62
CA PRO A 86 -2.36 43.55 20.60
C PRO A 86 -2.20 42.12 21.14
N ILE A 87 -1.69 41.96 22.36
CA ILE A 87 -1.54 40.64 23.00
C ILE A 87 -2.90 39.98 23.26
N ARG A 88 -3.91 40.72 23.73
CA ARG A 88 -5.27 40.16 23.91
C ARG A 88 -5.96 39.86 22.58
N ALA A 89 -5.73 40.67 21.55
CA ALA A 89 -6.24 40.39 20.20
C ALA A 89 -5.62 39.11 19.63
N PHE A 90 -4.33 38.88 19.88
CA PHE A 90 -3.62 37.65 19.55
C PHE A 90 -4.17 36.44 20.31
N VAL A 91 -4.29 36.51 21.64
CA VAL A 91 -4.85 35.42 22.46
C VAL A 91 -6.30 35.09 22.07
N ARG A 92 -7.13 36.09 21.77
CA ARG A 92 -8.49 35.86 21.24
C ARG A 92 -8.50 35.31 19.81
N ALA A 93 -7.46 35.55 19.03
CA ALA A 93 -7.35 34.92 17.71
C ALA A 93 -7.01 33.43 17.86
N LEU A 94 -6.19 33.07 18.86
CA LEU A 94 -5.83 31.69 19.17
C LEU A 94 -7.01 30.84 19.68
N SER A 95 -8.08 31.43 20.21
CA SER A 95 -9.27 30.65 20.65
C SER A 95 -10.01 29.96 19.50
N GLY A 96 -9.74 30.32 18.23
CA GLY A 96 -10.27 29.66 17.04
C GLY A 96 -9.28 28.69 16.38
N LEU A 97 -8.12 28.44 17.00
CA LEU A 97 -7.03 27.68 16.39
C LEU A 97 -7.43 26.24 16.05
N TYR A 98 -8.20 25.58 16.91
CA TYR A 98 -8.69 24.21 16.70
C TYR A 98 -10.16 24.13 16.23
N GLY A 99 -10.80 25.28 16.01
CA GLY A 99 -12.25 25.38 15.89
C GLY A 99 -12.95 24.82 17.13
N ARG A 100 -14.02 24.02 16.94
CA ARG A 100 -14.60 23.18 18.00
C ARG A 100 -13.66 22.02 18.31
N ALA A 101 -13.43 21.79 19.60
CA ALA A 101 -12.55 20.77 20.15
C ALA A 101 -13.26 20.03 21.28
N TYR A 102 -13.13 18.70 21.29
CA TYR A 102 -13.79 17.82 22.24
C TYR A 102 -12.78 16.86 22.86
N ILE A 103 -12.94 16.63 24.16
CA ILE A 103 -12.21 15.62 24.92
C ILE A 103 -13.21 14.56 25.35
N SER A 104 -13.05 13.35 24.82
CA SER A 104 -13.88 12.20 25.16
C SER A 104 -13.13 11.33 26.16
N PHE A 105 -13.63 11.27 27.40
CA PHE A 105 -13.19 10.28 28.38
C PHE A 105 -13.92 8.98 28.12
N CYS A 106 -13.21 8.02 27.53
CA CYS A 106 -13.78 6.71 27.22
C CYS A 106 -14.03 5.92 28.52
N ARG A 107 -14.70 4.77 28.46
CA ARG A 107 -14.87 3.93 29.66
C ARG A 107 -13.48 3.55 30.21
N PRO A 108 -13.12 3.96 31.45
CA PRO A 108 -11.89 3.47 32.05
C PRO A 108 -12.05 1.99 32.39
N LYS A 109 -10.94 1.26 32.30
CA LYS A 109 -10.86 -0.14 32.72
C LYS A 109 -9.71 -0.30 33.71
N LEU A 110 -9.90 -1.16 34.69
CA LEU A 110 -8.79 -1.57 35.54
C LEU A 110 -7.85 -2.47 34.75
N LEU A 111 -6.57 -2.46 35.09
CA LEU A 111 -5.61 -3.35 34.46
C LEU A 111 -5.95 -4.82 34.79
N SER A 112 -6.47 -5.10 35.98
CA SER A 112 -7.04 -6.41 36.33
C SER A 112 -8.14 -6.86 35.37
N GLU A 113 -9.13 -6.00 35.09
CA GLU A 113 -10.21 -6.25 34.11
C GLU A 113 -9.62 -6.52 32.71
N LEU A 114 -8.63 -5.72 32.28
CA LEU A 114 -7.95 -5.93 31.00
C LEU A 114 -7.15 -7.24 30.97
N ASN A 115 -6.58 -7.68 32.10
CA ASN A 115 -5.88 -8.97 32.21
C ASN A 115 -6.84 -10.15 32.07
N GLU A 116 -8.03 -10.05 32.67
CA GLU A 116 -9.07 -11.07 32.51
C GLU A 116 -9.53 -11.16 31.05
N LEU A 117 -9.81 -10.02 30.43
CA LEU A 117 -10.16 -9.96 29.00
C LEU A 117 -9.04 -10.50 28.10
N TRP A 118 -7.79 -10.17 28.42
CA TRP A 118 -6.62 -10.67 27.70
C TRP A 118 -6.45 -12.19 27.86
N SER A 119 -6.71 -12.75 29.04
CA SER A 119 -6.64 -14.20 29.28
C SER A 119 -7.65 -15.00 28.46
N GLN A 120 -8.71 -14.33 27.99
CA GLN A 120 -9.76 -14.87 27.13
C GLN A 120 -9.53 -14.56 25.64
N ASP A 121 -8.50 -13.77 25.28
CA ASP A 121 -8.20 -13.39 23.91
C ASP A 121 -7.58 -14.56 23.13
N ALA A 122 -8.35 -15.13 22.21
CA ALA A 122 -7.86 -16.16 21.29
C ALA A 122 -6.79 -15.67 20.30
N GLY A 123 -6.59 -14.35 20.20
CA GLY A 123 -5.62 -13.71 19.29
C GLY A 123 -4.17 -13.77 19.78
N GLY A 124 -3.92 -14.27 20.99
CA GLY A 124 -2.60 -14.49 21.56
C GLY A 124 -1.76 -13.22 21.74
N LEU A 125 -2.37 -12.02 21.66
CA LEU A 125 -1.68 -10.73 21.70
C LEU A 125 -0.74 -10.63 22.90
N HIS A 126 0.35 -9.86 22.78
CA HIS A 126 1.12 -9.55 24.00
C HIS A 126 0.29 -8.57 24.86
N LYS A 127 0.45 -8.62 26.18
CA LYS A 127 -0.43 -7.88 27.11
C LYS A 127 -0.44 -6.36 26.86
N ASP A 128 0.72 -5.78 26.58
CA ASP A 128 0.84 -4.34 26.22
C ASP A 128 0.11 -4.00 24.91
N GLU A 129 0.25 -4.84 23.89
CA GLU A 129 -0.45 -4.70 22.61
C GLU A 129 -1.96 -4.82 22.80
N PHE A 130 -2.43 -5.76 23.63
CA PHE A 130 -3.85 -5.94 23.94
C PHE A 130 -4.43 -4.69 24.60
N VAL A 131 -3.79 -4.19 25.64
CA VAL A 131 -4.22 -2.97 26.37
C VAL A 131 -4.25 -1.76 25.44
N ALA A 132 -3.25 -1.61 24.56
CA ALA A 132 -3.20 -0.53 23.58
C ALA A 132 -4.34 -0.65 22.54
N LEU A 133 -4.58 -1.85 22.00
CA LEU A 133 -5.65 -2.10 21.03
C LEU A 133 -7.04 -1.91 21.64
N ASP A 134 -7.26 -2.35 22.88
CA ASP A 134 -8.50 -2.10 23.61
C ASP A 134 -8.73 -0.60 23.81
N SER A 135 -7.69 0.13 24.24
CA SER A 135 -7.75 1.59 24.37
C SER A 135 -8.06 2.28 23.04
N MET A 136 -7.46 1.80 21.93
CA MET A 136 -7.75 2.32 20.59
C MET A 136 -9.16 2.00 20.12
N LYS A 137 -9.71 0.82 20.45
CA LYS A 137 -11.12 0.46 20.20
C LYS A 137 -12.06 1.41 20.94
N GLU A 138 -11.79 1.67 22.22
CA GLU A 138 -12.57 2.58 23.04
C GLU A 138 -12.53 4.01 22.50
N ILE A 139 -11.34 4.49 22.09
CA ILE A 139 -11.19 5.79 21.43
C ILE A 139 -11.94 5.83 20.10
N ALA A 140 -11.82 4.80 19.26
CA ALA A 140 -12.54 4.73 17.98
C ALA A 140 -14.05 4.77 18.16
N ARG A 141 -14.57 4.12 19.21
CA ARG A 141 -15.99 4.13 19.58
C ARG A 141 -16.46 5.53 20.01
N ALA A 142 -15.70 6.20 20.86
CA ALA A 142 -16.11 7.46 21.52
C ALA A 142 -15.60 8.73 20.82
N LYS A 143 -14.81 8.61 19.75
CA LYS A 143 -14.30 9.76 19.00
C LYS A 143 -15.46 10.47 18.30
N LYS A 144 -15.51 11.79 18.45
CA LYS A 144 -16.52 12.60 17.78
C LYS A 144 -16.29 12.71 16.28
N VAL A 145 -17.35 12.49 15.53
CA VAL A 145 -17.44 12.83 14.11
C VAL A 145 -17.78 14.31 14.00
N MET A 146 -16.97 15.05 13.24
CA MET A 146 -17.09 16.51 13.10
C MET A 146 -17.75 16.86 11.77
N ALA A 147 -18.48 17.98 11.71
CA ALA A 147 -19.14 18.46 10.51
C ALA A 147 -18.15 18.69 9.37
N SER A 148 -16.95 19.23 9.68
CA SER A 148 -15.87 19.41 8.69
C SER A 148 -15.40 18.08 8.07
N HIS A 149 -15.40 17.00 8.86
CA HIS A 149 -15.03 15.67 8.38
C HIS A 149 -16.11 15.07 7.47
N LEU A 150 -17.38 15.17 7.88
CA LEU A 150 -18.52 14.71 7.07
C LEU A 150 -18.64 15.50 5.76
N ALA A 151 -18.56 16.83 5.81
CA ALA A 151 -18.63 17.68 4.63
C ALA A 151 -17.48 17.42 3.65
N ALA A 152 -16.25 17.26 4.15
CA ALA A 152 -15.10 16.89 3.31
C ALA A 152 -15.34 15.57 2.58
N ARG A 153 -15.89 14.59 3.30
CA ARG A 153 -16.14 13.25 2.79
C ARG A 153 -17.31 13.18 1.82
N GLY A 154 -18.39 13.90 2.11
CA GLY A 154 -19.51 14.13 1.21
C GLY A 154 -19.05 14.79 -0.09
N LEU A 155 -18.17 15.79 -0.01
CA LEU A 155 -17.64 16.50 -1.19
C LEU A 155 -16.84 15.59 -2.12
N ILE A 156 -16.01 14.69 -1.58
CA ILE A 156 -15.29 13.69 -2.38
C ILE A 156 -16.27 12.78 -3.11
N ARG A 157 -17.30 12.27 -2.42
CA ARG A 157 -18.31 11.40 -3.04
C ARG A 157 -19.13 12.13 -4.11
N ALA A 158 -19.56 13.35 -3.84
CA ALA A 158 -20.34 14.17 -4.76
C ALA A 158 -19.57 14.44 -6.06
N ARG A 159 -18.27 14.76 -5.97
CA ARG A 159 -17.39 14.96 -7.14
C ARG A 159 -17.23 13.71 -8.00
N GLY A 160 -17.12 12.53 -7.38
CA GLY A 160 -16.94 11.27 -8.12
C GLY A 160 -18.21 10.78 -8.83
N ARG A 161 -19.40 11.15 -8.36
CA ARG A 161 -20.69 10.68 -8.89
C ARG A 161 -21.54 11.77 -9.56
N GLY A 162 -21.03 13.00 -9.66
CA GLY A 162 -21.78 14.15 -10.21
C GLY A 162 -23.04 14.51 -9.41
N GLY A 163 -23.04 14.24 -8.10
CA GLY A 163 -24.24 14.26 -7.26
C GLY A 163 -24.38 15.47 -6.33
N ASP A 164 -25.55 15.58 -5.70
CA ASP A 164 -25.84 16.53 -4.62
C ASP A 164 -24.96 16.26 -3.39
N LEU A 165 -24.36 17.32 -2.84
CA LEU A 165 -23.49 17.27 -1.67
C LEU A 165 -24.23 16.85 -0.41
N THR A 166 -25.45 17.35 -0.21
CA THR A 166 -26.24 17.04 0.98
C THR A 166 -26.64 15.57 0.97
N ALA A 167 -27.13 15.05 -0.17
CA ALA A 167 -27.39 13.63 -0.35
C ALA A 167 -26.13 12.75 -0.16
N ALA A 168 -24.98 13.16 -0.71
CA ALA A 168 -23.72 12.43 -0.56
C ALA A 168 -23.22 12.40 0.89
N THR A 169 -23.45 13.48 1.64
CA THR A 169 -23.11 13.59 3.07
C THR A 169 -24.06 12.75 3.91
N ARG A 170 -25.37 12.72 3.59
CA ARG A 170 -26.37 11.87 4.23
C ARG A 170 -25.98 10.39 4.15
N ALA A 171 -25.63 9.94 2.95
CA ALA A 171 -25.19 8.57 2.72
C ALA A 171 -23.93 8.22 3.52
N GLU A 172 -23.03 9.18 3.79
CA GLU A 172 -21.89 8.93 4.67
C GLU A 172 -22.29 8.85 6.14
N LEU A 173 -23.15 9.75 6.61
CA LEU A 173 -23.64 9.72 7.98
C LEU A 173 -24.33 8.37 8.28
N GLU A 174 -25.18 7.90 7.38
CA GLU A 174 -25.82 6.57 7.46
C GLU A 174 -24.78 5.44 7.49
N ALA A 175 -23.75 5.50 6.64
CA ALA A 175 -22.71 4.48 6.58
C ALA A 175 -21.83 4.46 7.85
N VAL A 176 -21.56 5.61 8.44
CA VAL A 176 -20.85 5.73 9.73
C VAL A 176 -21.73 5.16 10.84
N THR A 177 -23.02 5.47 10.86
CA THR A 177 -23.98 4.94 11.85
C THR A 177 -24.10 3.42 11.76
N GLU A 178 -24.29 2.87 10.56
CA GLU A 178 -24.33 1.42 10.34
C GLU A 178 -23.07 0.73 10.86
N TYR A 179 -21.90 1.31 10.57
CA TYR A 179 -20.62 0.80 11.04
C TYR A 179 -20.50 0.84 12.57
N HIS A 180 -20.88 1.95 13.23
CA HIS A 180 -20.81 2.03 14.69
C HIS A 180 -21.76 1.02 15.36
N ARG A 181 -22.99 0.88 14.85
CA ARG A 181 -23.94 -0.13 15.34
C ARG A 181 -23.38 -1.54 15.19
N ARG A 182 -22.80 -1.84 14.03
CA ARG A 182 -22.26 -3.19 13.74
C ARG A 182 -21.03 -3.53 14.57
N ASN A 183 -20.11 -2.58 14.78
CA ASN A 183 -18.81 -2.87 15.40
C ASN A 183 -18.74 -2.52 16.88
N PHE A 184 -19.56 -1.58 17.35
CA PHE A 184 -19.55 -1.11 18.75
C PHE A 184 -20.89 -1.25 19.47
N GLY A 185 -21.97 -1.62 18.77
CA GLY A 185 -23.30 -1.79 19.36
C GLY A 185 -23.99 -0.48 19.76
N CYS A 186 -23.48 0.67 19.30
CA CYS A 186 -24.03 1.99 19.60
C CYS A 186 -23.99 2.91 18.37
N ASP A 187 -24.67 4.05 18.45
CA ASP A 187 -24.55 5.11 17.44
C ASP A 187 -23.19 5.83 17.56
N PRO A 188 -22.70 6.46 16.48
CA PRO A 188 -21.48 7.26 16.51
C PRO A 188 -21.67 8.46 17.42
N ASP A 189 -20.61 8.84 18.13
CA ASP A 189 -20.60 10.11 18.85
C ASP A 189 -20.46 11.25 17.82
N LEU A 190 -21.50 12.05 17.64
CA LEU A 190 -21.49 13.21 16.74
C LEU A 190 -21.17 14.46 17.54
N GLU A 191 -20.52 15.46 16.94
CA GLU A 191 -20.43 16.76 17.60
C GLU A 191 -21.83 17.38 17.79
N ASP A 192 -21.99 18.16 18.86
CA ASP A 192 -23.30 18.72 19.27
C ASP A 192 -23.92 19.53 18.13
N PHE A 193 -23.09 20.24 17.35
CA PHE A 193 -23.55 20.98 16.18
C PHE A 193 -24.29 20.09 15.15
N ILE A 194 -23.85 18.85 14.93
CA ILE A 194 -24.53 17.91 14.03
C ILE A 194 -25.86 17.44 14.60
N ILE A 195 -25.94 17.30 15.91
CA ILE A 195 -27.15 16.83 16.61
C ILE A 195 -28.23 17.92 16.60
N ASP A 196 -27.83 19.18 16.79
CA ASP A 196 -28.73 20.30 16.99
C ASP A 196 -29.22 20.98 15.70
N HIS A 197 -28.68 20.59 14.53
CA HIS A 197 -28.92 21.28 13.26
C HIS A 197 -29.31 20.31 12.14
N ASP A 198 -29.94 20.84 11.09
CA ASP A 198 -30.23 20.04 9.92
C ASP A 198 -28.97 19.72 9.09
N LEU A 199 -29.08 18.76 8.17
CA LEU A 199 -27.92 18.31 7.41
C LEU A 199 -27.37 19.39 6.46
N GLU A 200 -28.20 20.31 5.98
CA GLU A 200 -27.74 21.40 5.10
C GLU A 200 -26.89 22.41 5.89
N GLU A 201 -27.32 22.76 7.10
CA GLU A 201 -26.58 23.58 8.05
C GLU A 201 -25.26 22.92 8.44
N VAL A 202 -25.26 21.61 8.71
CA VAL A 202 -24.05 20.81 9.00
C VAL A 202 -23.06 20.83 7.84
N VAL A 203 -23.54 20.61 6.61
CA VAL A 203 -22.71 20.69 5.42
C VAL A 203 -22.13 22.10 5.25
N ALA A 204 -22.95 23.13 5.44
CA ALA A 204 -22.53 24.52 5.31
C ALA A 204 -21.46 24.91 6.35
N ASP A 205 -21.63 24.53 7.61
CA ASP A 205 -20.64 24.76 8.66
C ASP A 205 -19.32 24.02 8.38
N GLY A 206 -19.40 22.74 8.00
CA GLY A 206 -18.23 21.95 7.63
C GLY A 206 -17.46 22.56 6.46
N LEU A 207 -18.15 23.00 5.41
CA LEU A 207 -17.55 23.71 4.28
C LEU A 207 -16.96 25.07 4.69
N ALA A 208 -17.62 25.81 5.58
CA ALA A 208 -17.10 27.09 6.08
C ALA A 208 -15.79 26.88 6.85
N MET A 209 -15.68 25.81 7.63
CA MET A 209 -14.42 25.44 8.29
C MET A 209 -13.31 25.11 7.28
N LEU A 210 -13.60 24.26 6.30
CA LEU A 210 -12.64 23.91 5.24
C LEU A 210 -12.21 25.13 4.41
N ALA A 211 -13.14 26.06 4.14
CA ALA A 211 -12.86 27.30 3.42
C ALA A 211 -11.98 28.26 4.22
N ARG A 212 -12.20 28.35 5.55
CA ARG A 212 -11.34 29.12 6.47
C ARG A 212 -9.90 28.62 6.42
N ARG A 213 -9.70 27.32 6.20
CA ARG A 213 -8.40 26.65 6.05
C ARG A 213 -7.86 26.59 4.62
N LYS A 214 -8.52 27.24 3.65
CA LYS A 214 -8.13 27.23 2.23
C LYS A 214 -7.99 25.82 1.65
N VAL A 215 -8.78 24.89 2.15
CA VAL A 215 -8.93 23.56 1.58
C VAL A 215 -9.90 23.60 0.40
N VAL A 216 -10.99 24.35 0.57
CA VAL A 216 -11.99 24.62 -0.47
C VAL A 216 -12.20 26.12 -0.65
N GLY A 217 -12.73 26.52 -1.79
CA GLY A 217 -13.21 27.87 -2.03
C GLY A 217 -14.56 28.10 -1.35
N HIS A 218 -15.02 29.35 -1.34
CA HIS A 218 -16.37 29.66 -0.86
C HIS A 218 -17.41 28.96 -1.75
N ALA A 219 -18.34 28.25 -1.13
CA ALA A 219 -19.46 27.64 -1.82
C ALA A 219 -20.38 28.74 -2.40
N ARG A 220 -20.86 28.53 -3.62
CA ARG A 220 -21.95 29.31 -4.21
C ARG A 220 -23.17 28.39 -4.29
N SER A 221 -24.36 28.95 -4.07
CA SER A 221 -25.61 28.18 -4.09
C SER A 221 -25.71 27.30 -5.35
N GLY A 222 -26.06 26.03 -5.17
CA GLY A 222 -26.26 25.06 -6.24
C GLY A 222 -25.00 24.52 -6.94
N ARG A 223 -23.78 24.86 -6.49
CA ARG A 223 -22.53 24.30 -7.05
C ARG A 223 -21.58 23.80 -5.96
N LEU A 224 -20.91 22.67 -6.25
CA LEU A 224 -19.84 22.17 -5.41
C LEU A 224 -18.70 23.22 -5.31
N PRO A 225 -18.15 23.46 -4.11
CA PRO A 225 -17.06 24.39 -3.94
C PRO A 225 -15.81 23.89 -4.68
N LYS A 226 -15.06 24.83 -5.28
CA LYS A 226 -13.77 24.50 -5.90
C LYS A 226 -12.81 23.98 -4.82
N VAL A 227 -12.20 22.83 -5.04
CA VAL A 227 -11.17 22.34 -4.14
C VAL A 227 -9.87 23.09 -4.43
N LEU A 228 -9.30 23.71 -3.39
CA LEU A 228 -8.08 24.52 -3.46
C LEU A 228 -6.85 23.71 -3.06
N ALA A 229 -7.02 22.74 -2.15
CA ALA A 229 -5.97 21.86 -1.69
C ALA A 229 -6.50 20.44 -1.54
N GLU A 230 -6.13 19.57 -2.47
CA GLU A 230 -6.63 18.20 -2.50
C GLU A 230 -6.14 17.39 -1.30
N ASN A 231 -4.88 17.60 -0.89
CA ASN A 231 -4.29 16.94 0.28
C ASN A 231 -5.05 17.30 1.57
N GLY A 232 -5.39 18.57 1.75
CA GLY A 232 -6.20 19.01 2.89
C GLY A 232 -7.60 18.40 2.87
N LEU A 233 -8.28 18.40 1.72
CA LEU A 233 -9.63 17.84 1.61
C LEU A 233 -9.63 16.35 1.96
N GLN A 234 -8.64 15.65 1.43
CA GLN A 234 -8.42 14.25 1.73
C GLN A 234 -8.20 14.07 3.24
N TYR A 235 -7.29 14.81 3.87
CA TYR A 235 -7.04 14.69 5.31
C TYR A 235 -8.31 14.81 6.18
N PHE A 236 -9.14 15.85 5.96
CA PHE A 236 -10.39 16.01 6.72
C PHE A 236 -11.37 14.86 6.45
N ALA A 237 -11.49 14.41 5.21
CA ALA A 237 -12.36 13.29 4.86
C ALA A 237 -11.91 11.96 5.50
N THR A 238 -10.60 11.79 5.75
CA THR A 238 -10.02 10.63 6.46
C THR A 238 -10.56 10.54 7.89
N HIS A 239 -10.90 11.67 8.52
CA HIS A 239 -11.40 11.69 9.88
C HIS A 239 -12.85 11.22 10.02
N ALA A 240 -13.62 11.25 8.93
CA ALA A 240 -14.95 10.62 8.85
C ALA A 240 -14.89 9.19 8.32
N ASP A 241 -13.73 8.70 7.85
CA ASP A 241 -13.61 7.38 7.25
C ASP A 241 -13.56 6.28 8.31
N ARG A 242 -14.70 5.60 8.44
CA ARG A 242 -14.92 4.45 9.34
C ARG A 242 -14.02 3.25 9.10
N ARG A 243 -13.37 3.12 7.93
CA ARG A 243 -12.56 1.93 7.58
C ARG A 243 -11.17 1.94 8.21
N LEU A 244 -10.73 3.09 8.70
CA LEU A 244 -9.39 3.24 9.27
C LEU A 244 -9.26 2.65 10.68
N TYR A 245 -10.38 2.21 11.26
CA TYR A 245 -10.49 1.69 12.61
C TYR A 245 -10.95 0.24 12.61
N SER A 246 -10.27 -0.66 11.91
CA SER A 246 -10.58 -2.09 12.05
C SER A 246 -9.55 -2.82 12.91
N PRO A 247 -9.60 -2.66 14.25
CA PRO A 247 -8.80 -3.45 15.17
C PRO A 247 -9.29 -4.91 15.26
N SER A 248 -10.37 -5.24 14.55
CA SER A 248 -10.93 -6.58 14.35
C SER A 248 -11.08 -6.88 12.85
N ALA A 249 -10.13 -6.40 12.03
CA ALA A 249 -10.15 -6.64 10.59
C ALA A 249 -10.23 -8.14 10.31
N LYS A 250 -11.17 -8.51 9.45
CA LYS A 250 -11.33 -9.90 9.01
C LYS A 250 -10.18 -10.24 8.06
N GLU A 251 -9.91 -9.35 7.12
CA GLU A 251 -8.80 -9.45 6.18
C GLU A 251 -7.70 -8.45 6.58
N ASN A 252 -6.51 -8.94 6.91
CA ASN A 252 -5.33 -8.11 7.11
C ASN A 252 -4.36 -8.39 5.96
N ILE A 253 -4.37 -7.47 5.00
CA ILE A 253 -3.59 -7.59 3.80
C ILE A 253 -2.24 -6.91 4.02
N VAL A 254 -1.16 -7.58 3.64
CA VAL A 254 0.19 -7.03 3.71
C VAL A 254 0.80 -7.05 2.32
N VAL A 255 1.33 -5.92 1.86
CA VAL A 255 2.20 -5.84 0.70
C VAL A 255 3.63 -5.70 1.20
N VAL A 256 4.53 -6.57 0.77
CA VAL A 256 5.94 -6.60 1.18
C VAL A 256 6.81 -6.04 0.06
N GLY A 257 7.62 -5.05 0.38
CA GLY A 257 8.46 -4.30 -0.54
C GLY A 257 7.78 -3.03 -1.02
N ALA A 258 8.33 -1.88 -0.65
CA ALA A 258 7.85 -0.56 -1.02
C ALA A 258 8.56 0.04 -2.25
N GLY A 259 9.23 -0.78 -3.07
CA GLY A 259 9.68 -0.35 -4.40
C GLY A 259 8.50 -0.10 -5.35
N ALA A 260 8.76 0.43 -6.55
CA ALA A 260 7.72 0.83 -7.50
C ALA A 260 6.58 -0.20 -7.69
N TRP A 261 6.92 -1.49 -7.85
CA TRP A 261 5.95 -2.57 -8.06
C TRP A 261 5.05 -2.79 -6.84
N GLY A 262 5.62 -2.97 -5.65
CA GLY A 262 4.85 -3.17 -4.43
C GLY A 262 4.07 -1.91 -4.01
N TYR A 263 4.63 -0.72 -4.22
CA TYR A 263 3.90 0.54 -4.05
C TYR A 263 2.68 0.62 -4.98
N GLY A 264 2.85 0.23 -6.25
CA GLY A 264 1.75 0.14 -7.22
C GLY A 264 0.67 -0.85 -6.79
N LEU A 265 1.05 -2.05 -6.32
CA LEU A 265 0.11 -3.04 -5.82
C LEU A 265 -0.62 -2.56 -4.56
N ALA A 266 0.07 -1.88 -3.65
CA ALA A 266 -0.56 -1.24 -2.50
C ALA A 266 -1.56 -0.16 -2.91
N CYS A 267 -1.28 0.61 -3.97
CA CYS A 267 -2.24 1.56 -4.55
C CYS A 267 -3.47 0.86 -5.13
N LEU A 268 -3.27 -0.17 -5.96
CA LEU A 268 -4.35 -0.93 -6.59
C LEU A 268 -5.27 -1.56 -5.52
N VAL A 269 -4.67 -2.31 -4.59
CA VAL A 269 -5.41 -3.01 -3.52
C VAL A 269 -6.02 -2.01 -2.52
N GLY A 270 -5.32 -0.92 -2.22
CA GLY A 270 -5.83 0.15 -1.37
C GLY A 270 -7.07 0.80 -1.96
N ASN A 271 -7.04 1.19 -3.23
CA ASN A 271 -8.23 1.71 -3.91
C ASN A 271 -9.36 0.70 -3.94
N ARG A 272 -9.05 -0.56 -4.24
CA ARG A 272 -10.04 -1.64 -4.29
C ARG A 272 -10.76 -1.85 -2.95
N THR A 273 -10.00 -1.88 -1.86
CA THR A 273 -10.52 -2.02 -0.50
C THR A 273 -11.28 -0.76 -0.03
N LEU A 274 -10.99 0.41 -0.63
CA LEU A 274 -11.78 1.61 -0.45
C LEU A 274 -13.06 1.65 -1.32
N GLU A 275 -13.20 0.83 -2.35
CA GLU A 275 -14.36 0.87 -3.24
C GLU A 275 -15.38 -0.23 -2.93
N ASP A 276 -14.92 -1.44 -2.62
CA ASP A 276 -15.82 -2.57 -2.35
C ASP A 276 -16.34 -2.60 -0.91
N LYS A 277 -17.64 -2.83 -0.76
CA LYS A 277 -18.25 -3.03 0.55
C LYS A 277 -17.76 -4.33 1.24
N ARG A 278 -17.27 -5.31 0.47
CA ARG A 278 -16.70 -6.56 1.01
C ARG A 278 -15.50 -6.31 1.93
N TYR A 279 -14.69 -5.30 1.61
CA TYR A 279 -13.46 -4.97 2.32
C TYR A 279 -13.64 -3.85 3.36
N LEU A 280 -14.88 -3.55 3.77
CA LEU A 280 -15.13 -2.51 4.79
C LEU A 280 -14.47 -2.81 6.14
N ASN A 281 -14.12 -4.07 6.38
CA ASN A 281 -13.48 -4.54 7.59
C ASN A 281 -12.12 -5.17 7.29
N SER A 282 -11.39 -4.65 6.30
CA SER A 282 -10.02 -5.04 6.03
C SER A 282 -9.03 -3.98 6.50
N SER A 283 -7.79 -4.41 6.75
CA SER A 283 -6.64 -3.54 6.91
C SER A 283 -5.64 -3.80 5.77
N LEU A 284 -4.87 -2.78 5.40
CA LEU A 284 -3.82 -2.91 4.40
C LEU A 284 -2.53 -2.29 4.92
N THR A 285 -1.48 -3.08 4.99
CA THR A 285 -0.15 -2.66 5.42
C THR A 285 0.82 -2.75 4.24
N LEU A 286 1.59 -1.70 3.98
CA LEU A 286 2.81 -1.75 3.18
C LEU A 286 3.99 -1.91 4.14
N TYR A 287 4.71 -3.01 4.01
CA TYR A 287 5.87 -3.34 4.82
C TYR A 287 7.14 -3.24 4.00
N ASP A 288 8.14 -2.53 4.52
CA ASP A 288 9.50 -2.53 3.97
C ASP A 288 10.52 -2.49 5.11
N PRO A 289 11.59 -3.29 5.06
CA PRO A 289 12.61 -3.30 6.11
C PRO A 289 13.55 -2.09 6.06
N ARG A 290 13.52 -1.26 5.01
CA ARG A 290 14.38 -0.07 4.87
C ARG A 290 13.76 1.12 5.57
N GLU A 291 14.39 1.55 6.66
CA GLU A 291 13.90 2.63 7.51
C GLU A 291 13.73 3.94 6.72
N GLU A 292 14.69 4.27 5.84
CA GLU A 292 14.67 5.54 5.10
C GLU A 292 13.46 5.65 4.16
N ILE A 293 13.08 4.54 3.52
CA ILE A 293 11.91 4.48 2.63
C ILE A 293 10.62 4.53 3.45
N VAL A 294 10.57 3.80 4.57
CA VAL A 294 9.41 3.80 5.46
C VAL A 294 9.16 5.19 6.03
N GLU A 295 10.18 5.87 6.55
CA GLU A 295 10.07 7.21 7.10
C GLU A 295 9.69 8.22 6.01
N SER A 296 10.31 8.15 4.83
CA SER A 296 9.99 9.02 3.70
C SER A 296 8.54 8.87 3.28
N ILE A 297 8.08 7.64 2.99
CA ILE A 297 6.71 7.39 2.54
C ILE A 297 5.71 7.64 3.68
N ALA A 298 6.06 7.39 4.94
CA ALA A 298 5.19 7.70 6.07
C ALA A 298 4.95 9.21 6.24
N ASP A 299 5.91 10.07 5.90
CA ASP A 299 5.73 11.53 5.94
C ASP A 299 5.06 12.08 4.67
N THR A 300 5.55 11.69 3.48
CA THR A 300 5.09 12.28 2.21
C THR A 300 3.84 11.61 1.65
N ARG A 301 3.61 10.35 2.03
CA ARG A 301 2.69 9.40 1.39
C ARG A 301 2.97 9.12 -0.07
N THR A 302 4.11 9.55 -0.61
CA THR A 302 4.48 9.37 -2.01
C THR A 302 5.75 8.55 -2.11
N HIS A 303 5.90 7.76 -3.17
CA HIS A 303 7.13 7.05 -3.40
C HIS A 303 8.23 8.06 -3.76
N PRO A 304 9.37 8.12 -3.04
CA PRO A 304 10.32 9.23 -3.15
C PRO A 304 10.95 9.38 -4.53
N VAL A 305 11.09 8.27 -5.27
CA VAL A 305 11.76 8.22 -6.58
C VAL A 305 10.78 8.04 -7.73
N ASP A 306 10.10 6.90 -7.80
CA ASP A 306 9.27 6.56 -8.96
C ASP A 306 7.94 7.32 -9.06
N PHE A 307 7.31 7.68 -7.93
CA PHE A 307 5.97 8.29 -7.90
C PHE A 307 5.85 9.45 -6.90
N PRO A 308 6.66 10.52 -7.06
CA PRO A 308 6.68 11.63 -6.10
C PRO A 308 5.35 12.41 -6.05
N GLU A 309 4.54 12.31 -7.10
CA GLU A 309 3.26 13.01 -7.25
C GLU A 309 2.03 12.15 -6.89
N ILE A 310 2.18 10.82 -6.76
CA ILE A 310 1.05 9.91 -6.55
C ILE A 310 1.08 9.38 -5.13
N ARG A 311 0.09 9.77 -4.33
CA ARG A 311 -0.03 9.38 -2.93
C ARG A 311 -0.62 7.98 -2.77
N LEU A 312 -0.14 7.24 -1.77
CA LEU A 312 -0.77 6.01 -1.31
C LEU A 312 -2.24 6.25 -0.94
N PRO A 313 -3.13 5.29 -1.22
CA PRO A 313 -4.44 5.25 -0.63
C PRO A 313 -4.37 5.34 0.90
N LYS A 314 -5.35 6.02 1.49
CA LYS A 314 -5.31 6.40 2.91
C LYS A 314 -5.41 5.24 3.89
N ASN A 315 -5.97 4.12 3.43
CA ASN A 315 -6.09 2.89 4.20
C ASN A 315 -4.85 2.00 4.10
N VAL A 316 -3.80 2.43 3.37
CA VAL A 316 -2.50 1.75 3.39
C VAL A 316 -1.71 2.26 4.60
N PHE A 317 -1.28 1.38 5.48
CA PHE A 317 -0.42 1.72 6.60
C PHE A 317 1.03 1.34 6.28
N MET A 318 1.98 2.25 6.46
CA MET A 318 3.39 1.94 6.27
C MET A 318 4.03 1.48 7.59
N THR A 319 4.80 0.40 7.56
CA THR A 319 5.56 -0.07 8.73
C THR A 319 6.88 -0.73 8.35
N GLN A 320 7.86 -0.61 9.24
CA GLN A 320 9.09 -1.41 9.24
C GLN A 320 9.07 -2.52 10.31
N ASP A 321 8.01 -2.57 11.13
CA ASP A 321 7.84 -3.60 12.16
C ASP A 321 7.28 -4.88 11.52
N CYS A 322 8.18 -5.84 11.34
CA CYS A 322 7.91 -7.17 10.77
C CYS A 322 6.81 -7.92 11.53
N LYS A 323 6.86 -7.89 12.87
CA LYS A 323 5.88 -8.58 13.72
C LYS A 323 4.52 -7.93 13.59
N ALA A 324 4.45 -6.60 13.65
CA ALA A 324 3.20 -5.87 13.46
C ALA A 324 2.58 -6.14 12.08
N ALA A 325 3.40 -6.28 11.03
CA ALA A 325 2.93 -6.58 9.69
C ALA A 325 2.36 -8.00 9.57
N PHE A 326 3.12 -9.03 9.97
CA PHE A 326 2.80 -10.41 9.59
C PHE A 326 1.94 -11.19 10.59
N ARG A 327 1.95 -10.80 11.87
CA ARG A 327 1.34 -11.58 12.94
C ARG A 327 -0.12 -11.95 12.69
N LYS A 328 -0.91 -10.99 12.20
CA LYS A 328 -2.34 -11.15 11.90
C LYS A 328 -2.63 -11.13 10.40
N ALA A 329 -1.63 -11.30 9.54
CA ALA A 329 -1.83 -11.25 8.11
C ALA A 329 -2.68 -12.44 7.62
N THR A 330 -3.66 -12.18 6.76
CA THR A 330 -4.47 -13.21 6.07
C THR A 330 -4.06 -13.32 4.61
N GLU A 331 -3.67 -12.22 3.98
CA GLU A 331 -3.13 -12.17 2.63
C GLU A 331 -1.79 -11.44 2.65
N VAL A 332 -0.76 -12.04 2.06
CA VAL A 332 0.57 -11.43 1.98
C VAL A 332 1.04 -11.42 0.54
N ILE A 333 1.18 -10.22 -0.03
CA ILE A 333 1.64 -9.98 -1.38
C ILE A 333 3.13 -9.62 -1.31
N VAL A 334 4.00 -10.55 -1.71
CA VAL A 334 5.45 -10.32 -1.72
C VAL A 334 5.86 -9.75 -3.07
N ALA A 335 6.26 -8.48 -3.08
CA ALA A 335 6.59 -7.68 -4.26
C ALA A 335 8.01 -7.09 -4.14
N THR A 336 8.96 -7.94 -3.78
CA THR A 336 10.36 -7.57 -3.52
C THR A 336 11.23 -7.79 -4.77
N ARG A 337 12.52 -7.44 -4.66
CA ARG A 337 13.54 -8.02 -5.53
C ARG A 337 13.65 -9.54 -5.28
N SER A 338 14.05 -10.30 -6.30
CA SER A 338 14.13 -11.76 -6.21
C SER A 338 15.17 -12.26 -5.20
N ASP A 339 16.29 -11.54 -5.04
CA ASP A 339 17.35 -11.83 -4.07
C ASP A 339 16.93 -11.59 -2.60
N LEU A 340 15.92 -10.75 -2.37
CA LEU A 340 15.38 -10.49 -1.03
C LEU A 340 14.19 -11.41 -0.68
N PHE A 341 13.62 -12.10 -1.67
CA PHE A 341 12.39 -12.87 -1.50
C PHE A 341 12.51 -13.94 -0.41
N GLU A 342 13.57 -14.74 -0.46
CA GLU A 342 13.86 -15.80 0.51
C GLU A 342 13.86 -15.27 1.94
N LYS A 343 14.50 -14.12 2.18
CA LYS A 343 14.59 -13.49 3.49
C LYS A 343 13.24 -13.02 3.99
N GLU A 344 12.45 -12.35 3.15
CA GLU A 344 11.14 -11.83 3.56
C GLU A 344 10.11 -12.93 3.77
N VAL A 345 10.14 -14.01 2.97
CA VAL A 345 9.32 -15.19 3.26
C VAL A 345 9.73 -15.82 4.58
N GLY A 346 11.03 -15.94 4.88
CA GLY A 346 11.51 -16.43 6.18
C GLY A 346 10.90 -15.67 7.37
N ARG A 347 10.93 -14.33 7.31
CA ARG A 347 10.31 -13.44 8.30
C ARG A 347 8.80 -13.65 8.44
N LEU A 348 8.10 -13.76 7.32
CA LEU A 348 6.66 -14.08 7.32
C LEU A 348 6.37 -15.40 8.05
N LEU A 349 7.15 -16.45 7.77
CA LEU A 349 6.93 -17.77 8.38
C LEU A 349 7.19 -17.77 9.89
N GLU A 350 8.10 -16.93 10.36
CA GLU A 350 8.44 -16.79 11.78
C GLU A 350 7.38 -16.02 12.57
N GLU A 351 6.79 -14.99 11.97
CA GLU A 351 5.87 -14.08 12.67
C GLU A 351 4.39 -14.40 12.46
N SER A 352 3.99 -15.03 11.35
CA SER A 352 2.58 -15.34 11.07
C SER A 352 2.00 -16.38 12.03
N GLN A 353 0.81 -16.11 12.57
CA GLN A 353 0.18 -16.95 13.61
C GLN A 353 -1.14 -17.60 13.15
N GLN A 354 -1.48 -17.49 11.87
CA GLN A 354 -2.74 -17.96 11.31
C GLN A 354 -2.56 -18.35 9.82
N PRO A 355 -3.54 -19.01 9.19
CA PRO A 355 -3.49 -19.34 7.77
C PRO A 355 -3.29 -18.10 6.88
N VAL A 356 -2.45 -18.22 5.85
CA VAL A 356 -2.09 -17.11 4.96
C VAL A 356 -2.26 -17.49 3.50
N SER A 357 -2.87 -16.61 2.70
CA SER A 357 -2.74 -16.61 1.24
C SER A 357 -1.48 -15.84 0.87
N LEU A 358 -0.41 -16.56 0.50
CA LEU A 358 0.87 -15.97 0.10
C LEU A 358 0.89 -15.75 -1.42
N ILE A 359 0.73 -14.49 -1.84
CA ILE A 359 0.75 -14.07 -3.23
C ILE A 359 2.16 -13.61 -3.60
N ILE A 360 2.82 -14.39 -4.45
CA ILE A 360 4.15 -14.08 -4.94
C ILE A 360 4.03 -13.18 -6.17
N ALA A 361 4.26 -11.89 -5.98
CA ALA A 361 4.35 -10.91 -7.06
C ALA A 361 5.81 -10.58 -7.43
N THR A 362 6.78 -11.12 -6.70
CA THR A 362 8.21 -11.06 -7.02
C THR A 362 8.50 -11.79 -8.33
N ARG A 363 9.17 -11.08 -9.24
CA ARG A 363 9.52 -11.55 -10.58
C ARG A 363 11.01 -11.86 -10.69
N GLY A 364 11.37 -12.74 -11.61
CA GLY A 364 12.75 -13.14 -11.85
C GLY A 364 13.22 -14.30 -10.97
N PHE A 365 14.37 -14.86 -11.32
CA PHE A 365 15.06 -15.86 -10.54
C PHE A 365 15.82 -15.23 -9.37
N ASP A 366 15.89 -15.94 -8.26
CA ASP A 366 16.89 -15.66 -7.23
C ASP A 366 18.29 -15.92 -7.82
N GLN A 367 19.21 -14.97 -7.68
CA GLN A 367 20.51 -15.04 -8.35
C GLN A 367 21.50 -15.97 -7.67
N ALA A 368 21.31 -16.25 -6.37
CA ALA A 368 22.19 -17.16 -5.64
C ALA A 368 21.84 -18.62 -5.89
N SER A 369 20.54 -18.96 -5.88
CA SER A 369 20.07 -20.33 -6.04
C SER A 369 19.61 -20.67 -7.47
N HIS A 370 19.44 -19.68 -8.34
CA HIS A 370 18.86 -19.80 -9.69
C HIS A 370 17.47 -20.43 -9.71
N ARG A 371 16.74 -20.38 -8.59
CA ARG A 371 15.37 -20.90 -8.47
C ARG A 371 14.34 -19.81 -8.64
N LEU A 372 13.13 -20.22 -9.03
CA LEU A 372 11.97 -19.34 -9.03
C LEU A 372 11.50 -19.09 -7.59
N PRO A 373 11.00 -17.89 -7.27
CA PRO A 373 10.48 -17.58 -5.94
C PRO A 373 9.38 -18.56 -5.46
N ILE A 374 8.53 -19.07 -6.35
CA ILE A 374 7.53 -20.10 -6.00
C ILE A 374 8.16 -21.39 -5.50
N GLN A 375 9.30 -21.80 -6.06
CA GLN A 375 10.03 -23.00 -5.61
C GLN A 375 10.66 -22.74 -4.23
N ILE A 376 11.29 -21.57 -4.05
CA ILE A 376 11.85 -21.16 -2.75
C ILE A 376 10.77 -21.13 -1.67
N ALA A 377 9.59 -20.59 -1.97
CA ALA A 377 8.47 -20.55 -1.05
C ALA A 377 8.00 -21.97 -0.67
N ARG A 378 7.81 -22.86 -1.65
CA ARG A 378 7.43 -24.27 -1.41
C ARG A 378 8.42 -24.98 -0.48
N ASP A 379 9.71 -24.89 -0.79
CA ASP A 379 10.77 -25.55 -0.01
C ASP A 379 10.80 -25.04 1.44
N LYS A 380 10.59 -23.73 1.64
CA LYS A 380 10.53 -23.15 2.99
C LYS A 380 9.29 -23.56 3.77
N LEU A 381 8.14 -23.63 3.11
CA LEU A 381 6.89 -24.08 3.74
C LEU A 381 7.02 -25.54 4.19
N GLU A 382 7.56 -26.41 3.33
CA GLU A 382 7.80 -27.82 3.63
C GLU A 382 8.80 -27.96 4.79
N ALA A 383 9.94 -27.27 4.72
CA ALA A 383 10.97 -27.32 5.77
C ALA A 383 10.47 -26.83 7.15
N ARG A 384 9.47 -25.94 7.18
CA ARG A 384 8.87 -25.41 8.41
C ARG A 384 7.53 -26.09 8.77
N GLY A 385 7.06 -27.06 7.97
CA GLY A 385 5.78 -27.76 8.18
C GLY A 385 4.53 -26.86 8.10
N ARG A 386 4.57 -25.77 7.33
CA ARG A 386 3.51 -24.75 7.24
C ARG A 386 2.47 -25.09 6.17
N ASN A 387 1.59 -26.04 6.48
CA ASN A 387 0.49 -26.48 5.59
C ASN A 387 -0.72 -25.53 5.56
N ASP A 388 -0.73 -24.53 6.44
CA ASP A 388 -1.77 -23.50 6.57
C ASP A 388 -1.57 -22.33 5.58
N ILE A 389 -0.48 -22.33 4.80
CA ILE A 389 -0.18 -21.29 3.82
C ILE A 389 -0.49 -21.79 2.41
N THR A 390 -1.35 -21.07 1.70
CA THR A 390 -1.67 -21.33 0.30
C THR A 390 -0.87 -20.41 -0.61
N LEU A 391 -0.19 -20.98 -1.60
CA LEU A 391 0.67 -20.26 -2.53
C LEU A 391 -0.08 -19.79 -3.78
N PHE A 392 0.15 -18.53 -4.14
CA PHE A 392 -0.31 -17.93 -5.39
C PHE A 392 0.86 -17.21 -6.08
N VAL A 393 0.74 -16.99 -7.39
CA VAL A 393 1.64 -16.14 -8.18
C VAL A 393 0.83 -15.07 -8.88
N LEU A 394 1.27 -13.82 -8.81
CA LEU A 394 0.67 -12.71 -9.54
C LEU A 394 1.66 -12.18 -10.59
N SER A 395 1.28 -12.26 -11.86
CA SER A 395 2.03 -11.69 -12.99
C SER A 395 1.13 -10.83 -13.87
N GLY A 396 1.66 -10.30 -14.98
CA GLY A 396 0.89 -9.66 -16.03
C GLY A 396 1.63 -8.50 -16.70
N PRO A 397 1.20 -8.11 -17.92
CA PRO A 397 1.78 -7.00 -18.71
C PRO A 397 1.45 -5.60 -18.16
N VAL A 398 1.73 -5.36 -16.88
CA VAL A 398 1.37 -4.13 -16.18
C VAL A 398 2.62 -3.46 -15.63
N THR A 399 2.76 -2.17 -15.90
CA THR A 399 3.82 -1.36 -15.31
C THR A 399 3.39 -0.83 -13.94
N PRO A 400 4.33 -0.63 -13.00
CA PRO A 400 4.07 0.07 -11.74
C PRO A 400 3.28 1.39 -11.91
N ALA A 401 3.60 2.18 -12.94
CA ALA A 401 2.90 3.42 -13.26
C ALA A 401 1.39 3.22 -13.54
N LYS A 402 1.02 2.17 -14.28
CA LYS A 402 -0.40 1.87 -14.55
C LYS A 402 -1.17 1.49 -13.29
N LEU A 403 -0.52 0.77 -12.35
CA LEU A 403 -1.14 0.39 -11.08
C LEU A 403 -1.47 1.62 -10.23
N VAL A 404 -0.52 2.54 -10.09
CA VAL A 404 -0.72 3.76 -9.27
C VAL A 404 -1.73 4.72 -9.91
N GLU A 405 -1.79 4.78 -11.25
CA GLU A 405 -2.75 5.63 -11.97
C GLU A 405 -4.14 4.99 -12.14
N ALA A 406 -4.31 3.73 -11.72
CA ALA A 406 -5.49 2.91 -12.01
C ALA A 406 -5.87 2.88 -13.50
N ARG A 407 -4.87 2.93 -14.39
CA ARG A 407 -5.05 2.97 -15.85
C ARG A 407 -4.82 1.60 -16.47
N GLY A 408 -5.89 0.83 -16.64
CA GLY A 408 -5.99 -0.16 -17.73
C GLY A 408 -4.92 -1.25 -17.79
N GLY A 409 -5.20 -2.49 -17.39
CA GLY A 409 -4.29 -3.61 -17.60
C GLY A 409 -4.86 -4.98 -17.27
N ASP A 410 -4.12 -6.01 -17.64
CA ASP A 410 -4.47 -7.40 -17.34
C ASP A 410 -3.45 -7.99 -16.37
N LEU A 411 -3.93 -8.59 -15.29
CA LEU A 411 -3.14 -9.37 -14.36
C LEU A 411 -3.49 -10.85 -14.50
N VAL A 412 -2.55 -11.71 -14.16
CA VAL A 412 -2.74 -13.16 -14.06
C VAL A 412 -2.47 -13.59 -12.63
N LEU A 413 -3.46 -14.19 -11.99
CA LEU A 413 -3.34 -14.77 -10.67
C LEU A 413 -3.39 -16.30 -10.80
N ALA A 414 -2.29 -16.96 -10.46
CA ALA A 414 -2.16 -18.40 -10.51
C ALA A 414 -2.19 -19.02 -9.11
N GLY A 415 -2.95 -20.11 -8.94
CA GLY A 415 -3.05 -20.86 -7.68
C GLY A 415 -4.20 -21.86 -7.71
N PRO A 416 -4.59 -22.45 -6.58
CA PRO A 416 -5.73 -23.35 -6.51
C PRO A 416 -7.01 -22.65 -7.02
N PRO A 417 -7.71 -23.16 -8.06
CA PRO A 417 -8.72 -22.40 -8.79
C PRO A 417 -9.81 -21.75 -7.94
N ALA A 418 -10.38 -22.48 -6.98
CA ALA A 418 -11.44 -21.95 -6.12
C ALA A 418 -10.95 -20.75 -5.27
N ALA A 419 -9.77 -20.89 -4.65
CA ALA A 419 -9.18 -19.85 -3.83
C ALA A 419 -8.67 -18.67 -4.67
N ALA A 420 -8.09 -18.94 -5.85
CA ALA A 420 -7.61 -17.91 -6.78
C ALA A 420 -8.77 -17.06 -7.31
N ASN A 421 -9.92 -17.65 -7.64
CA ASN A 421 -11.12 -16.90 -8.04
C ASN A 421 -11.65 -15.99 -6.92
N ALA A 422 -11.64 -16.45 -5.67
CA ALA A 422 -12.02 -15.61 -4.54
C ALA A 422 -11.05 -14.43 -4.39
N LEU A 423 -9.75 -14.69 -4.47
CA LEU A 423 -8.67 -13.73 -4.28
C LEU A 423 -8.50 -12.76 -5.45
N ALA A 424 -8.87 -13.13 -6.68
CA ALA A 424 -8.79 -12.27 -7.86
C ALA A 424 -9.55 -10.93 -7.69
N ASN A 425 -10.63 -10.95 -6.91
CA ASN A 425 -11.40 -9.74 -6.56
C ASN A 425 -10.57 -8.67 -5.83
N LEU A 426 -9.44 -9.03 -5.22
CA LEU A 426 -8.55 -8.10 -4.52
C LEU A 426 -7.78 -7.20 -5.49
N PHE A 427 -7.51 -7.69 -6.70
CA PHE A 427 -6.75 -6.99 -7.74
C PHE A 427 -7.63 -6.40 -8.85
N TRP A 428 -8.93 -6.68 -8.83
CA TRP A 428 -9.88 -6.16 -9.81
C TRP A 428 -10.10 -4.65 -9.64
N SER A 429 -10.27 -3.93 -10.74
CA SER A 429 -10.71 -2.54 -10.81
C SER A 429 -11.44 -2.36 -12.16
N PRO A 430 -12.29 -1.34 -12.39
CA PRO A 430 -12.93 -1.13 -13.69
C PRO A 430 -11.95 -1.09 -14.88
N GLY A 431 -10.68 -0.73 -14.65
CA GLY A 431 -9.62 -0.79 -15.65
C GLY A 431 -8.71 -2.03 -15.58
N PHE A 432 -8.84 -2.89 -14.56
CA PHE A 432 -7.99 -4.06 -14.38
C PHE A 432 -8.79 -5.37 -14.43
N SER A 433 -8.45 -6.23 -15.38
CA SER A 433 -8.94 -7.60 -15.43
C SER A 433 -7.95 -8.53 -14.76
N VAL A 434 -8.46 -9.60 -14.12
CA VAL A 434 -7.63 -10.62 -13.48
C VAL A 434 -7.99 -11.97 -14.07
N TYR A 435 -7.08 -12.56 -14.82
CA TYR A 435 -7.21 -13.91 -15.35
C TYR A 435 -6.71 -14.91 -14.29
N VAL A 436 -7.48 -15.98 -14.07
CA VAL A 436 -7.12 -17.03 -13.11
C VAL A 436 -6.48 -18.20 -13.85
N CYS A 437 -5.35 -18.67 -13.36
CA CYS A 437 -4.62 -19.83 -13.87
C CYS A 437 -4.36 -20.83 -12.74
N ASP A 438 -4.15 -22.10 -13.07
CA ASP A 438 -3.84 -23.17 -12.10
C ASP A 438 -2.37 -23.65 -12.16
N ASP A 439 -1.51 -22.91 -12.86
CA ASP A 439 -0.07 -23.17 -12.99
C ASP A 439 0.81 -22.02 -12.46
N PRO A 440 1.05 -21.94 -11.14
CA PRO A 440 1.90 -20.91 -10.55
C PRO A 440 3.34 -20.90 -11.08
N VAL A 441 3.90 -22.08 -11.40
CA VAL A 441 5.27 -22.20 -11.91
C VAL A 441 5.36 -21.63 -13.31
N GLY A 442 4.45 -22.03 -14.21
CA GLY A 442 4.40 -21.51 -15.57
C GLY A 442 4.16 -20.01 -15.61
N VAL A 443 3.23 -19.48 -14.81
CA VAL A 443 2.94 -18.03 -14.79
C VAL A 443 4.15 -17.23 -14.30
N GLN A 444 4.86 -17.68 -13.27
CA GLN A 444 6.06 -16.98 -12.79
C GLN A 444 7.21 -17.04 -13.81
N LEU A 445 7.38 -18.19 -14.46
CA LEU A 445 8.38 -18.36 -15.51
C LEU A 445 8.05 -17.53 -16.75
N ALA A 446 6.77 -17.46 -17.15
CA ALA A 446 6.30 -16.70 -18.30
C ALA A 446 6.70 -15.23 -18.20
N GLY A 447 6.39 -14.58 -17.07
CA GLY A 447 6.79 -13.18 -16.86
C GLY A 447 8.30 -12.96 -16.86
N THR A 448 9.06 -13.93 -16.37
CA THR A 448 10.53 -13.85 -16.35
C THR A 448 11.14 -14.02 -17.74
N MET A 449 10.72 -15.05 -18.47
CA MET A 449 11.27 -15.39 -19.79
C MET A 449 10.80 -14.42 -20.87
N ALA A 450 9.62 -13.80 -20.72
CA ALA A 450 9.17 -12.71 -21.59
C ALA A 450 10.18 -11.55 -21.58
N GLU A 451 10.70 -11.16 -20.41
CA GLU A 451 11.72 -10.10 -20.29
C GLU A 451 13.08 -10.53 -20.89
N VAL A 452 13.49 -11.79 -20.65
CA VAL A 452 14.73 -12.36 -21.21
C VAL A 452 14.72 -12.32 -22.74
N TYR A 453 13.68 -12.87 -23.36
CA TYR A 453 13.62 -12.95 -24.82
C TYR A 453 13.24 -11.62 -25.47
N SER A 454 12.54 -10.73 -24.76
CA SER A 454 12.33 -9.36 -25.23
C SER A 454 13.64 -8.57 -25.28
N LEU A 455 14.51 -8.76 -24.28
CA LEU A 455 15.85 -8.18 -24.27
C LEU A 455 16.68 -8.67 -25.46
N LEU A 456 16.76 -10.00 -25.65
CA LEU A 456 17.47 -10.58 -26.79
C LEU A 456 16.88 -10.09 -28.13
N GLY A 457 15.56 -10.19 -28.29
CA GLY A 457 14.88 -9.86 -29.54
C GLY A 457 15.09 -8.40 -29.95
N THR A 458 14.96 -7.44 -29.02
CA THR A 458 15.20 -6.03 -29.35
C THR A 458 16.67 -5.70 -29.55
N TYR A 459 17.58 -6.40 -28.88
CA TYR A 459 19.02 -6.33 -29.18
C TYR A 459 19.28 -6.73 -30.63
N LEU A 460 18.82 -7.92 -31.05
CA LEU A 460 19.04 -8.45 -32.40
C LEU A 460 18.42 -7.55 -33.49
N LEU A 461 17.24 -6.98 -33.22
CA LEU A 461 16.62 -5.98 -34.11
C LEU A 461 17.47 -4.71 -34.22
N ARG A 462 18.05 -4.27 -33.09
CA ARG A 462 18.85 -3.05 -33.06
C ARG A 462 20.21 -3.24 -33.74
N THR A 463 20.81 -4.42 -33.63
CA THR A 463 22.07 -4.76 -34.31
C THR A 463 21.88 -5.17 -35.77
N LYS A 464 20.63 -5.38 -36.20
CA LYS A 464 20.23 -5.88 -37.52
C LYS A 464 20.62 -7.35 -37.78
N GLU A 465 20.88 -8.11 -36.72
CA GLU A 465 21.05 -9.58 -36.80
C GLU A 465 19.70 -10.30 -36.98
N MET A 466 18.62 -9.67 -36.53
CA MET A 466 17.25 -10.05 -36.87
C MET A 466 16.59 -8.88 -37.62
N SER A 467 15.89 -9.16 -38.71
CA SER A 467 15.18 -8.14 -39.48
C SER A 467 13.93 -8.67 -40.19
N GLY A 468 12.96 -7.79 -40.40
CA GLY A 468 11.71 -8.13 -41.08
C GLY A 468 10.72 -8.92 -40.22
N ARG A 469 9.44 -8.90 -40.64
CA ARG A 469 8.33 -9.48 -39.87
C ARG A 469 8.42 -11.01 -39.75
N GLY A 470 8.90 -11.70 -40.79
CA GLY A 470 9.01 -13.17 -40.81
C GLY A 470 10.03 -13.71 -39.82
N GLN A 471 11.19 -13.07 -39.68
CA GLN A 471 12.20 -13.49 -38.69
C GLN A 471 11.73 -13.22 -37.26
N VAL A 472 11.05 -12.08 -37.02
CA VAL A 472 10.44 -11.81 -35.70
C VAL A 472 9.40 -12.86 -35.32
N GLY A 473 8.57 -13.30 -36.29
CA GLY A 473 7.61 -14.38 -36.06
C GLY A 473 8.28 -15.73 -35.77
N SER A 474 9.36 -16.06 -36.48
CA SER A 474 10.14 -17.29 -36.24
C SER A 474 10.81 -17.27 -34.88
N PHE A 475 11.38 -16.12 -34.49
CA PHE A 475 11.96 -15.90 -33.18
C PHE A 475 10.93 -16.10 -32.07
N LEU A 476 9.74 -15.50 -32.17
CA LEU A 476 8.65 -15.69 -31.21
C LEU A 476 8.26 -17.16 -31.05
N ARG A 477 8.18 -17.91 -32.16
CA ARG A 477 7.88 -19.35 -32.14
C ARG A 477 8.97 -20.12 -31.39
N GLU A 478 10.23 -19.88 -31.74
CA GLU A 478 11.39 -20.57 -31.16
C GLU A 478 11.52 -20.30 -29.65
N THR A 479 11.40 -19.04 -29.23
CA THR A 479 11.52 -18.68 -27.81
C THR A 479 10.32 -19.16 -26.98
N SER A 480 9.13 -19.22 -27.56
CA SER A 480 7.97 -19.85 -26.92
C SER A 480 8.20 -21.35 -26.71
N GLU A 481 8.76 -22.04 -27.70
CA GLU A 481 9.09 -23.46 -27.60
C GLU A 481 10.17 -23.72 -26.53
N GLU A 482 11.22 -22.89 -26.49
CA GLU A 482 12.26 -22.99 -25.45
C GLU A 482 11.70 -22.75 -24.05
N THR A 483 10.83 -21.73 -23.90
CA THR A 483 10.19 -21.43 -22.62
C THR A 483 9.31 -22.59 -22.16
N MET A 484 8.54 -23.22 -23.07
CA MET A 484 7.76 -24.43 -22.76
C MET A 484 8.63 -25.58 -22.28
N LYS A 485 9.78 -25.84 -22.94
CA LYS A 485 10.72 -26.90 -22.53
C LYS A 485 11.25 -26.65 -21.12
N LEU A 486 11.65 -25.42 -20.83
CA LEU A 486 12.11 -25.02 -19.51
C LEU A 486 10.99 -25.11 -18.46
N ALA A 487 9.77 -24.71 -18.81
CA ALA A 487 8.61 -24.79 -17.92
C ALA A 487 8.32 -26.23 -17.50
N LEU A 488 8.26 -27.15 -18.46
CA LEU A 488 8.02 -28.58 -18.19
C LEU A 488 9.10 -29.17 -17.27
N ALA A 489 10.38 -28.82 -17.48
CA ALA A 489 11.47 -29.26 -16.62
C ALA A 489 11.37 -28.71 -15.18
N LEU A 490 10.77 -27.53 -15.00
CA LEU A 490 10.54 -26.91 -13.70
C LEU A 490 9.22 -27.32 -13.03
N GLY A 491 8.42 -28.18 -13.68
CA GLY A 491 7.12 -28.64 -13.19
C GLY A 491 5.94 -27.71 -13.49
N GLY A 492 6.11 -26.80 -14.46
CA GLY A 492 5.02 -26.02 -15.04
C GLY A 492 4.30 -26.77 -16.17
N ARG A 493 3.30 -26.11 -16.77
CA ARG A 493 2.42 -26.67 -17.79
C ARG A 493 2.61 -26.00 -19.14
N ARG A 494 2.46 -26.77 -20.21
CA ARG A 494 2.63 -26.26 -21.59
C ARG A 494 1.52 -25.28 -21.97
N GLU A 495 0.32 -25.51 -21.45
CA GLU A 495 -0.91 -24.74 -21.71
C GLU A 495 -0.75 -23.25 -21.33
N THR A 496 0.11 -22.96 -20.35
CA THR A 496 0.43 -21.59 -19.90
C THR A 496 1.10 -20.74 -20.98
N PHE A 497 1.76 -21.38 -21.96
CA PHE A 497 2.56 -20.73 -23.00
C PHE A 497 1.91 -20.76 -24.38
N LEU A 498 0.66 -21.23 -24.48
CA LEU A 498 -0.08 -21.22 -25.73
C LEU A 498 -0.44 -19.79 -26.17
N PRO A 499 -0.63 -19.53 -27.47
CA PRO A 499 -0.88 -18.18 -27.99
C PRO A 499 -2.15 -17.50 -27.47
N ASP A 500 -3.13 -18.27 -26.99
CA ASP A 500 -4.38 -17.79 -26.40
C ASP A 500 -4.29 -17.53 -24.89
N ASN A 501 -3.21 -17.96 -24.23
CA ASN A 501 -3.04 -17.78 -22.80
C ASN A 501 -2.41 -16.41 -22.48
N PRO A 502 -3.10 -15.53 -21.72
CA PRO A 502 -2.60 -14.19 -21.44
C PRO A 502 -1.35 -14.17 -20.55
N ALA A 503 -1.08 -15.23 -19.79
CA ALA A 503 0.13 -15.34 -18.97
C ALA A 503 1.41 -15.25 -19.80
N TRP A 504 1.38 -15.78 -21.02
CA TRP A 504 2.51 -15.72 -21.94
C TRP A 504 2.29 -14.73 -23.07
N ALA A 505 1.22 -14.89 -23.85
CA ALA A 505 1.08 -14.15 -25.10
C ALA A 505 1.00 -12.63 -24.87
N ALA A 506 0.19 -12.19 -23.91
CA ALA A 506 0.06 -10.77 -23.59
C ALA A 506 1.33 -10.21 -22.93
N GLU A 507 1.92 -10.98 -22.01
CA GLU A 507 3.15 -10.58 -21.31
C GLU A 507 4.35 -10.48 -22.26
N TYR A 508 4.56 -11.45 -23.14
CA TYR A 508 5.64 -11.45 -24.13
C TYR A 508 5.52 -10.27 -25.11
N VAL A 509 4.32 -10.05 -25.66
CA VAL A 509 4.09 -8.95 -26.61
C VAL A 509 4.30 -7.60 -25.94
N ALA A 510 3.74 -7.40 -24.75
CA ALA A 510 3.91 -6.15 -24.00
C ALA A 510 5.38 -5.90 -23.61
N ALA A 511 6.06 -6.94 -23.12
CA ALA A 511 7.48 -6.88 -22.80
C ALA A 511 8.30 -6.48 -24.03
N GLY A 512 8.03 -7.06 -25.21
CA GLY A 512 8.73 -6.76 -26.45
C GLY A 512 8.51 -5.33 -26.98
N LEU A 513 7.27 -4.82 -26.87
CA LEU A 513 6.92 -3.49 -27.38
C LEU A 513 7.50 -2.34 -26.54
N GLY A 514 7.62 -2.52 -25.23
CA GLY A 514 8.00 -1.41 -24.34
C GLY A 514 8.44 -1.79 -22.93
N GLY A 515 8.55 -3.08 -22.62
CA GLY A 515 8.96 -3.57 -21.32
C GLY A 515 10.41 -3.23 -20.97
N PRO A 516 10.81 -3.38 -19.69
CA PRO A 516 12.17 -3.09 -19.25
C PRO A 516 13.25 -3.86 -20.01
N GLY A 517 13.06 -5.16 -20.26
CA GLY A 517 13.96 -6.00 -21.04
C GLY A 517 14.11 -5.49 -22.47
N ALA A 518 13.01 -5.18 -23.14
CA ALA A 518 13.05 -4.59 -24.49
C ALA A 518 13.80 -3.25 -24.52
N ASN A 519 13.54 -2.36 -23.56
CA ASN A 519 14.24 -1.08 -23.44
C ASN A 519 15.74 -1.29 -23.18
N PHE A 520 16.10 -2.28 -22.36
CA PHE A 520 17.48 -2.67 -22.12
C PHE A 520 18.15 -3.15 -23.41
N GLY A 521 17.56 -4.12 -24.11
CA GLY A 521 18.10 -4.67 -25.36
C GLY A 521 18.33 -3.60 -26.44
N ARG A 522 17.39 -2.65 -26.61
CA ARG A 522 17.55 -1.51 -27.53
C ARG A 522 18.75 -0.62 -27.16
N ARG A 523 18.96 -0.35 -25.87
CA ARG A 523 20.10 0.46 -25.40
C ARG A 523 21.41 -0.30 -25.57
N ALA A 524 21.44 -1.57 -25.17
CA ALA A 524 22.60 -2.45 -25.28
C ALA A 524 23.04 -2.61 -26.74
N GLY A 525 22.14 -2.94 -27.66
CA GLY A 525 22.46 -3.09 -29.09
C GLY A 525 22.96 -1.81 -29.76
N GLY A 526 22.61 -0.64 -29.22
CA GLY A 526 23.13 0.64 -29.66
C GLY A 526 24.55 0.95 -29.16
N ARG A 527 24.88 0.55 -27.92
CA ARG A 527 26.15 0.93 -27.26
C ARG A 527 27.22 -0.15 -27.34
N LEU A 528 26.89 -1.42 -27.09
CA LEU A 528 27.86 -2.53 -27.12
C LEU A 528 28.57 -2.59 -28.49
N ARG A 529 27.80 -2.49 -29.58
CA ARG A 529 28.34 -2.49 -30.94
C ARG A 529 29.13 -1.23 -31.30
N ARG A 530 28.69 -0.04 -30.86
CA ARG A 530 29.35 1.24 -31.21
C ARG A 530 30.61 1.50 -30.40
N ALA A 531 30.61 1.12 -29.14
CA ALA A 531 31.69 1.42 -28.20
C ALA A 531 32.62 0.22 -27.92
N LYS A 532 32.35 -0.96 -28.51
CA LYS A 532 33.07 -2.22 -28.24
C LYS A 532 33.18 -2.50 -26.73
N LEU A 533 32.13 -2.17 -25.99
CA LEU A 533 32.05 -2.41 -24.55
C LEU A 533 31.54 -3.83 -24.30
N SER A 534 31.97 -4.44 -23.19
CA SER A 534 31.32 -5.64 -22.68
C SER A 534 29.94 -5.30 -22.09
N ALA A 535 29.08 -6.30 -21.95
CA ALA A 535 27.78 -6.15 -21.28
C ALA A 535 27.94 -5.68 -19.81
N ARG A 536 29.04 -6.11 -19.17
CA ARG A 536 29.41 -5.70 -17.81
C ARG A 536 29.78 -4.21 -17.76
N ASP A 537 30.65 -3.73 -18.66
CA ASP A 537 31.03 -2.31 -18.72
C ASP A 537 29.80 -1.43 -18.99
N PHE A 538 28.85 -1.92 -19.81
CA PHE A 538 27.61 -1.20 -20.08
C PHE A 538 26.72 -1.04 -18.84
N LEU A 539 26.76 -2.00 -17.90
CA LEU A 539 26.02 -1.96 -16.65
C LEU A 539 26.72 -1.10 -15.60
N GLU A 540 28.04 -1.25 -15.44
CA GLU A 540 28.84 -0.46 -14.50
C GLU A 540 28.83 1.04 -14.83
N ASN A 541 28.66 1.40 -16.11
CA ASN A 541 28.55 2.79 -16.57
C ASN A 541 27.11 3.35 -16.62
N GLN A 542 26.11 2.69 -16.02
CA GLN A 542 24.77 3.29 -15.90
C GLN A 542 24.72 4.26 -14.71
N PRO A 543 24.20 5.48 -14.89
CA PRO A 543 24.16 6.51 -13.85
C PRO A 543 23.07 6.29 -12.79
N GLU A 544 22.40 5.14 -12.76
CA GLU A 544 21.27 4.87 -11.86
C GLU A 544 21.66 3.81 -10.82
N ASP A 545 21.27 4.04 -9.56
CA ASP A 545 21.47 3.13 -8.44
C ASP A 545 20.92 1.72 -8.77
N PHE A 546 21.76 0.70 -8.60
CA PHE A 546 21.44 -0.69 -8.97
C PHE A 546 20.21 -1.21 -8.21
N GLU A 547 19.99 -0.71 -6.99
CA GLU A 547 18.83 -1.07 -6.18
C GLU A 547 17.51 -0.53 -6.75
N GLN A 548 17.53 0.66 -7.34
CA GLN A 548 16.36 1.34 -7.91
C GLN A 548 16.00 0.78 -9.30
N THR A 549 16.96 0.12 -9.95
CA THR A 549 16.83 -0.46 -11.29
C THR A 549 16.56 -1.96 -11.29
N ALA A 550 16.45 -2.62 -10.14
CA ALA A 550 16.31 -4.08 -10.05
C ALA A 550 15.12 -4.64 -10.86
N TYR A 551 13.94 -3.99 -10.81
CA TYR A 551 12.81 -4.35 -11.69
C TYR A 551 13.15 -4.21 -13.18
N ARG A 552 14.01 -3.24 -13.53
CA ARG A 552 14.44 -2.99 -14.91
C ARG A 552 15.49 -3.98 -15.41
N LEU A 553 16.07 -4.78 -14.52
CA LEU A 553 17.16 -5.72 -14.82
C LEU A 553 16.74 -7.19 -14.81
N ILE A 554 15.46 -7.50 -14.56
CA ILE A 554 14.91 -8.87 -14.51
C ILE A 554 15.30 -9.69 -15.76
N GLY A 555 15.21 -9.08 -16.95
CA GLY A 555 15.60 -9.75 -18.20
C GLY A 555 17.09 -10.08 -18.26
N TYR A 556 17.96 -9.18 -17.79
CA TYR A 556 19.42 -9.38 -17.84
C TYR A 556 19.88 -10.46 -16.84
N THR A 557 19.44 -10.37 -15.59
CA THR A 557 19.77 -11.34 -14.53
C THR A 557 19.07 -12.68 -14.75
N GLY A 558 17.91 -12.65 -15.42
CA GLY A 558 17.16 -13.82 -15.84
C GLY A 558 17.92 -14.70 -16.85
N ILE A 559 18.70 -14.12 -17.76
CA ILE A 559 19.47 -14.87 -18.77
C ILE A 559 20.38 -15.91 -18.11
N ARG A 560 21.25 -15.47 -17.19
CA ARG A 560 22.22 -16.36 -16.52
C ARG A 560 21.53 -17.46 -15.73
N SER A 561 20.52 -17.09 -14.94
CA SER A 561 19.81 -18.06 -14.09
C SER A 561 19.03 -19.08 -14.91
N ALA A 562 18.34 -18.64 -15.98
CA ALA A 562 17.63 -19.54 -16.88
C ALA A 562 18.61 -20.46 -17.63
N TRP A 563 19.76 -19.95 -18.08
CA TRP A 563 20.78 -20.73 -18.78
C TRP A 563 21.39 -21.81 -17.87
N LEU A 564 21.79 -21.47 -16.65
CA LEU A 564 22.29 -22.43 -15.67
C LEU A 564 21.24 -23.50 -15.32
N THR A 565 19.98 -23.07 -15.20
CA THR A 565 18.86 -23.99 -14.99
C THR A 565 18.69 -24.94 -16.18
N ALA A 566 18.71 -24.44 -17.41
CA ALA A 566 18.61 -25.26 -18.61
C ALA A 566 19.76 -26.29 -18.69
N LYS A 567 20.99 -25.88 -18.38
CA LYS A 567 22.15 -26.78 -18.31
C LYS A 567 21.98 -27.86 -17.25
N LYS A 568 21.47 -27.51 -16.05
CA LYS A 568 21.19 -28.48 -14.98
C LYS A 568 20.22 -29.59 -15.44
N PHE A 569 19.24 -29.25 -16.28
CA PHE A 569 18.27 -30.20 -16.82
C PHE A 569 18.68 -30.80 -18.17
N GLY A 570 19.88 -30.50 -18.70
CA GLY A 570 20.35 -31.01 -19.99
C GLY A 570 19.52 -30.53 -21.19
N LEU A 571 18.88 -29.36 -21.09
CA LEU A 571 18.05 -28.81 -22.15
C LEU A 571 18.89 -28.08 -23.21
N ASP A 572 18.57 -28.30 -24.48
CA ASP A 572 19.09 -27.53 -25.60
C ASP A 572 18.14 -26.38 -25.94
N LEU A 573 18.56 -25.15 -25.59
CA LEU A 573 17.80 -23.90 -25.77
C LEU A 573 18.67 -22.88 -26.52
N PRO A 574 18.74 -22.95 -27.87
CA PRO A 574 19.68 -22.16 -28.67
C PRO A 574 19.56 -20.64 -28.54
N ARG A 575 18.36 -20.07 -28.43
CA ARG A 575 18.14 -18.63 -28.24
C ARG A 575 18.54 -18.19 -26.85
N LEU A 576 18.27 -18.99 -25.83
CA LEU A 576 18.77 -18.71 -24.49
C LEU A 576 20.30 -18.79 -24.41
N ALA A 577 20.92 -19.77 -25.08
CA ALA A 577 22.37 -19.85 -25.21
C ALA A 577 22.94 -18.60 -25.91
N GLN A 578 22.35 -18.21 -27.05
CA GLN A 578 22.71 -16.97 -27.75
C GLN A 578 22.61 -15.73 -26.83
N ALA A 579 21.57 -15.62 -26.00
CA ALA A 579 21.46 -14.53 -25.03
C ALA A 579 22.57 -14.58 -23.98
N HIS A 580 22.86 -15.76 -23.44
CA HIS A 580 23.94 -15.93 -22.49
C HIS A 580 25.28 -15.50 -23.09
N ASP A 581 25.59 -15.95 -24.29
CA ASP A 581 26.85 -15.66 -24.97
C ASP A 581 27.03 -14.14 -25.19
N ILE A 582 25.98 -13.47 -25.68
CA ILE A 582 26.02 -12.01 -25.91
C ILE A 582 26.19 -11.20 -24.61
N PHE A 583 25.57 -11.63 -23.50
CA PHE A 583 25.40 -10.79 -22.31
C PHE A 583 26.24 -11.21 -21.09
N TRP A 584 26.81 -12.41 -21.09
CA TRP A 584 27.49 -13.01 -19.93
C TRP A 584 28.79 -13.78 -20.25
N GLU A 585 29.17 -14.02 -21.51
CA GLU A 585 30.38 -14.80 -21.87
C GLU A 585 31.69 -14.16 -21.36
N ASP A 586 31.79 -12.83 -21.39
CA ASP A 586 32.94 -12.07 -20.86
C ASP A 586 33.02 -11.99 -19.31
N ALA A 587 32.07 -12.59 -18.59
CA ALA A 587 31.95 -12.48 -17.13
C ALA A 587 32.44 -13.74 -16.36
N SER A 588 33.07 -14.68 -17.08
CA SER A 588 33.58 -15.97 -16.56
C SER A 588 34.97 -15.85 -15.94
#